data_AF-A0A7Y8U1I9-F1
#
_entry.id   AF-A0A7Y8U1I9-F1
#
_cell.length_a   1.000
_cell.length_b   1.000
_cell.length_c   1.000
_cell.angle_alpha   90.00
_cell.angle_beta   90.00
_cell.angle_gamma   90.00
#
_symmetry.space_group_name_H-M   'P 1'
#
loop_
_entity.id
_entity.type
_entity.pdbx_description
1 polymer ?
#
loop_
_entity_poly.entity_id
_entity_poly.type
_entity_poly.pdbx_seq_one_letter_code
_entity_poly.pdbx_strand_id
1 'polypeptide(L)' 'MKETASHSNTPAFTKNESNTKPVLYQHPTASEMQTSRWEIIWANAKDFAIFIATALVLWLIVTFVLVGLFGG' A
#
# COMPACT_ATOMS: atom_id res chain seq x y z
N MET A 1 -9.96 10.69 71.04
CA MET A 1 -9.67 11.51 69.84
C MET A 1 -10.41 10.88 68.68
N LYS A 2 -11.24 11.63 67.94
CA LYS A 2 -11.97 11.13 66.77
C LYS A 2 -11.13 11.44 65.53
N GLU A 3 -10.54 10.43 64.91
CA GLU A 3 -9.95 10.57 63.58
C GLU A 3 -11.03 10.38 62.52
N THR A 4 -11.33 11.43 61.77
CA THR A 4 -12.11 11.33 60.54
C THR A 4 -11.15 11.01 59.40
N ALA A 5 -11.17 9.77 58.91
CA ALA A 5 -10.45 9.38 57.71
C ALA A 5 -11.06 10.11 56.50
N SER A 6 -10.35 11.13 56.01
CA SER A 6 -10.69 11.87 54.80
C SER A 6 -10.33 11.02 53.59
N HIS A 7 -11.23 10.13 53.17
CA HIS A 7 -11.05 9.37 51.93
C HIS A 7 -11.68 10.11 50.76
N SER A 8 -10.88 10.93 50.08
CA SER A 8 -11.14 11.32 48.69
C SER A 8 -9.89 11.03 47.87
N ASN A 9 -9.79 9.80 47.38
CA ASN A 9 -8.83 9.40 46.37
C ASN A 9 -9.42 9.60 44.97
N THR A 10 -10.06 10.74 44.71
CA THR A 10 -10.54 11.03 43.36
C THR A 10 -9.32 11.47 42.54
N PRO A 11 -8.86 10.69 41.55
CA PRO A 11 -7.74 11.12 40.72
C PRO A 11 -8.13 12.40 39.99
N ALA A 12 -7.29 13.42 40.11
CA ALA A 12 -7.47 14.64 39.33
C ALA A 12 -7.23 14.30 37.87
N PHE A 13 -8.30 14.24 37.07
CA PHE A 13 -8.19 14.17 35.63
C PHE A 13 -7.55 15.47 35.15
N THR A 14 -6.29 15.39 34.72
CA THR A 14 -5.46 16.54 34.34
C THR A 14 -6.03 17.30 33.13
N LYS A 15 -6.98 16.71 32.39
CA LYS A 15 -7.69 17.37 31.30
C LYS A 15 -9.01 16.67 30.97
N ASN A 16 -10.10 17.42 30.93
CA ASN A 16 -11.40 16.96 30.42
C ASN A 16 -11.53 17.35 28.95
N GLU A 17 -10.83 16.64 28.08
CA GLU A 17 -10.92 16.83 26.63
C GLU A 17 -11.12 15.49 25.92
N SER A 18 -11.79 15.55 24.77
CA SER A 18 -12.04 14.34 23.99
C SER A 18 -10.73 13.76 23.44
N ASN A 19 -10.43 12.51 23.78
CA ASN A 19 -9.33 11.74 23.18
C ASN A 19 -9.66 11.23 21.76
N THR A 20 -10.84 11.53 21.23
CA THR A 20 -11.19 11.13 19.86
C THR A 20 -10.50 12.08 18.87
N LYS A 21 -9.39 11.63 18.29
CA LYS A 21 -8.79 12.33 17.15
C LYS A 21 -9.81 12.33 15.99
N PRO A 22 -10.14 13.49 15.38
CA PRO A 22 -11.10 13.57 14.27
C PRO A 22 -10.63 12.86 12.99
N VAL A 23 -9.43 12.30 12.99
CA VAL A 23 -8.79 11.60 11.87
C VAL A 23 -9.63 10.43 11.34
N LEU A 24 -10.46 9.79 12.18
CA LEU A 24 -11.21 8.59 11.78
C LEU A 24 -12.29 8.84 10.72
N TYR A 25 -12.79 10.07 10.57
CA TYR A 25 -13.85 10.44 9.61
C TYR A 25 -13.41 11.51 8.62
N GLN A 26 -12.10 11.72 8.51
CA GLN A 26 -11.54 12.73 7.62
C GLN A 26 -11.47 12.17 6.20
N HIS A 27 -12.16 12.83 5.27
CA HIS A 27 -12.05 12.47 3.85
C HIS A 27 -10.60 12.69 3.38
N PRO A 28 -10.02 11.76 2.59
CA PRO A 28 -8.68 11.93 2.04
C PRO A 28 -8.55 13.27 1.31
N THR A 29 -7.42 13.93 1.50
CA THR A 29 -7.09 15.14 0.73
C THR A 29 -6.81 14.76 -0.73
N ALA A 30 -7.03 15.69 -1.66
CA ALA A 30 -6.83 15.43 -3.09
C ALA A 30 -5.40 14.92 -3.41
N SER A 31 -4.39 15.35 -2.64
CA SER A 31 -3.01 14.87 -2.73
C SER A 31 -2.83 13.42 -2.32
N GLU A 32 -3.61 12.93 -1.34
CA GLU A 32 -3.55 11.55 -0.86
C GLU A 32 -4.30 10.59 -1.79
N MET A 33 -5.25 11.10 -2.57
CA MET A 33 -5.96 10.34 -3.60
C MET A 33 -5.19 10.25 -4.92
N GLN A 34 -4.11 11.04 -5.07
CA GLN A 34 -3.37 11.11 -6.31
C GLN A 34 -2.31 10.00 -6.37
N THR A 35 -2.48 9.09 -7.32
CA THR A 35 -1.42 8.11 -7.64
C THR A 35 -0.24 8.83 -8.28
N SER A 36 0.98 8.50 -7.85
CA SER A 36 2.16 9.11 -8.43
C SER A 36 2.29 8.67 -9.90
N ARG A 37 2.53 9.64 -10.78
CA ARG A 37 2.82 9.35 -12.21
C ARG A 37 4.00 8.40 -12.34
N TRP A 38 4.96 8.46 -11.42
CA TRP A 38 6.14 7.61 -11.44
C TRP A 38 5.83 6.16 -11.05
N GLU A 39 4.91 5.96 -10.10
CA GLU A 39 4.43 4.61 -9.73
C GLU A 39 3.71 3.95 -10.91
N ILE A 40 2.89 4.72 -11.63
CA ILE A 40 2.21 4.25 -12.85
C ILE A 40 3.25 3.84 -13.90
N ILE A 41 4.23 4.70 -14.19
CA ILE A 41 5.27 4.40 -15.18
C ILE A 41 6.06 3.14 -14.79
N TRP A 42 6.43 3.02 -13.51
CA TRP A 42 7.20 1.87 -13.01
C TRP A 42 6.41 0.57 -13.07
N ALA A 43 5.11 0.60 -12.76
CA ALA A 43 4.22 -0.56 -12.90
C ALA A 43 4.15 -1.01 -14.37
N ASN A 44 3.89 -0.07 -15.29
CA ASN A 44 3.82 -0.37 -16.72
C ASN A 44 5.16 -0.91 -17.27
N ALA A 45 6.29 -0.37 -16.82
CA ALA A 45 7.61 -0.86 -17.23
C ALA A 45 7.84 -2.33 -16.82
N LYS A 46 7.40 -2.72 -15.62
CA LYS A 46 7.48 -4.11 -15.15
C LYS A 46 6.61 -5.04 -15.98
N ASP A 47 5.36 -4.65 -16.23
CA ASP A 47 4.42 -5.45 -17.02
C ASP A 47 4.94 -5.62 -18.45
N PHE A 48 5.49 -4.54 -19.04
CA PHE A 48 6.08 -4.57 -20.36
C PHE A 48 7.34 -5.45 -20.44
N ALA A 49 8.17 -5.45 -19.40
CA ALA A 49 9.33 -6.33 -19.34
C ALA A 49 8.93 -7.82 -19.34
N ILE A 50 7.90 -8.19 -18.58
CA ILE A 50 7.35 -9.55 -18.56
C ILE A 50 6.78 -9.91 -19.94
N PHE A 51 6.05 -8.98 -20.57
CA PHE A 51 5.51 -9.18 -21.91
C PHE A 51 6.61 -9.45 -22.94
N ILE A 52 7.66 -8.62 -22.98
CA ILE A 52 8.79 -8.80 -23.90
C ILE A 52 9.47 -10.15 -23.65
N ALA A 53 9.78 -10.46 -22.40
CA ALA A 53 10.47 -11.71 -22.06
C ALA A 53 9.65 -12.93 -22.54
N THR A 54 8.34 -12.91 -22.28
CA THR A 54 7.43 -13.99 -22.70
C THR A 54 7.33 -14.08 -24.22
N ALA A 55 7.18 -12.94 -24.91
CA ALA A 55 7.10 -12.89 -26.36
C ALA A 55 8.38 -13.41 -27.03
N LEU A 56 9.56 -13.06 -26.50
CA LEU A 56 10.85 -13.54 -27.01
C LEU A 56 11.01 -15.05 -26.82
N VAL A 57 10.61 -15.59 -25.67
CA VAL A 57 10.66 -17.05 -25.43
C VAL A 57 9.75 -17.78 -26.40
N LEU A 58 8.50 -17.32 -26.57
CA LEU A 58 7.56 -17.93 -27.50
C LEU A 58 8.04 -17.83 -28.95
N TRP A 59 8.59 -16.67 -29.34
CA TRP A 59 9.17 -16.48 -30.66
C TRP A 59 10.32 -17.46 -30.91
N LEU A 60 11.26 -17.59 -29.96
CA LEU A 60 12.35 -18.57 -30.07
C LEU A 60 11.84 -19.99 -30.23
N ILE A 61 10.85 -20.41 -29.43
CA ILE A 61 10.25 -21.75 -29.52
C ILE A 61 9.68 -21.99 -30.91
N VAL A 62 8.88 -21.05 -31.42
CA VAL A 62 8.28 -21.15 -32.76
C VAL A 62 9.37 -21.22 -33.83
N THR A 63 10.41 -20.38 -33.74
CA THR A 63 11.54 -20.40 -34.67
C THR A 63 12.26 -21.74 -34.65
N PHE A 64 12.56 -22.29 -33.47
CA PHE A 64 13.19 -23.60 -33.35
C PHE A 64 12.35 -24.72 -33.97
N VAL A 65 11.04 -24.71 -33.75
CA VAL A 65 10.12 -25.68 -34.37
C VAL A 65 10.13 -25.55 -35.89
N LEU A 66 10.04 -24.33 -36.41
CA LEU A 66 10.05 -24.09 -37.86
C LEU A 66 11.36 -24.55 -38.50
N VAL A 67 12.50 -24.25 -37.87
CA VAL A 67 13.81 -24.71 -38.35
C VAL A 67 13.92 -26.24 -38.26
N GLY A 68 13.45 -26.86 -37.19
CA GLY A 68 13.49 -28.33 -37.05
C GLY A 68 12.61 -29.06 -38.06
N LEU A 69 11.47 -28.49 -38.45
CA LEU A 69 10.52 -29.12 -39.37
C LEU A 69 10.84 -28.83 -40.85
N PHE A 70 11.35 -27.63 -41.15
CA PHE A 70 11.46 -27.14 -42.53
C PHE A 70 12.87 -26.66 -42.91
N GLY A 71 13.84 -26.70 -41.98
CA GLY A 71 15.17 -26.11 -42.15
C GLY A 71 16.17 -26.93 -42.97
N GLY A 72 15.90 -28.22 -43.22
CA GLY A 72 16.79 -29.13 -43.95
C GLY A 72 17.90 -29.73 -43.10
#